data_AF-W5PJ72-F1
#
_entry.id   AF-W5PJ72-F1
#
_cell.length_a   1.000
_cell.length_b   1.000
_cell.length_c   1.000
_cell.angle_alpha   90.00
_cell.angle_beta   90.00
_cell.angle_gamma   90.00
#
_symmetry.space_group_name_H-M   'P 1'
#
loop_
_entity.id
_entity.type
_entity.pdbx_description
1 polymer ?
#
loop_
_entity_poly.entity_id
_entity_poly.type
_entity_poly.pdbx_seq_one_letter_code
_entity_poly.pdbx_strand_id
1 'polypeptide(L)'
;MSEGKDSGGGDVFSKGIKKHRTSLPSPMFSRNDFSIWSSLRKCIGMELSTITMPVIFNEPLSFLQRLTEFMEHAYLTHKASSFADPVERMQWVAAFAVSAVASQCKRTGKPFNPLLGENYELVRDDLGFRLISEQVSHHPPISAFHAEGVNNDFIFHGSIYPKLKFWGKSIEAEPKGTTTSFLN
;
A
#
# COMPACT_ATOMS: atom_id res chain seq x y z
N MET A 1 -22.88 -44.00 30.33
CA MET A 1 -22.92 -43.35 29.01
C MET A 1 -22.29 -41.97 29.17
N SER A 2 -21.02 -41.87 28.75
CA SER A 2 -20.28 -40.62 28.64
C SER A 2 -20.55 -40.00 27.27
N GLU A 3 -20.09 -38.75 27.13
CA GLU A 3 -20.00 -37.91 25.91
C GLU A 3 -21.21 -36.98 25.69
N GLY A 4 -21.04 -35.68 25.44
CA GLY A 4 -19.83 -34.87 25.30
C GLY A 4 -20.22 -33.38 25.32
N LYS A 5 -19.39 -32.56 25.97
CA LYS A 5 -19.48 -31.09 25.97
C LYS A 5 -19.18 -30.60 24.56
N ASP A 6 -20.14 -29.91 23.95
CA ASP A 6 -19.89 -29.15 22.74
C ASP A 6 -19.11 -27.89 23.12
N SER A 7 -17.80 -27.95 22.92
CA SER A 7 -16.88 -26.84 23.14
C SER A 7 -17.00 -25.86 21.98
N GLY A 8 -17.75 -24.78 22.21
CA GLY A 8 -17.77 -23.61 21.34
C GLY A 8 -16.38 -22.98 21.22
N GLY A 9 -15.62 -23.43 20.22
CA GLY A 9 -14.42 -22.76 19.76
C GLY A 9 -14.82 -21.43 19.12
N GLY A 10 -14.34 -20.33 19.70
CA GLY A 10 -14.59 -18.98 19.21
C GLY A 10 -14.04 -18.82 17.81
N ASP A 11 -14.95 -18.64 16.84
CA ASP A 11 -14.64 -18.24 15.48
C ASP A 11 -14.34 -16.74 15.49
N VAL A 12 -13.06 -16.43 15.68
CA VAL A 12 -12.57 -15.09 15.96
C VAL A 12 -12.12 -14.44 14.64
N PHE A 13 -12.98 -13.56 14.11
CA PHE A 13 -12.73 -12.44 13.16
C PHE A 13 -13.08 -12.50 11.66
N SER A 14 -13.82 -13.45 11.10
CA SER A 14 -14.31 -13.30 9.71
C SER A 14 -15.60 -12.44 9.59
N LYS A 15 -15.61 -11.19 10.08
CA LYS A 15 -16.78 -10.30 9.94
C LYS A 15 -16.89 -9.74 8.51
N GLY A 16 -17.36 -10.57 7.57
CA GLY A 16 -18.29 -10.10 6.51
C GLY A 16 -17.86 -10.21 5.04
N ILE A 17 -16.58 -10.41 4.70
CA ILE A 17 -16.16 -10.50 3.28
C ILE A 17 -16.03 -11.97 2.86
N LYS A 18 -17.03 -12.48 2.14
CA LYS A 18 -17.03 -13.86 1.61
C LYS A 18 -16.40 -14.00 0.21
N LYS A 19 -16.28 -12.89 -0.54
CA LYS A 19 -15.74 -12.88 -1.91
C LYS A 19 -15.22 -11.48 -2.28
N HIS A 20 -13.99 -11.40 -2.75
CA HIS A 20 -13.41 -10.16 -3.27
C HIS A 20 -13.88 -9.87 -4.71
N ARG A 21 -14.04 -8.58 -5.05
CA ARG A 21 -14.34 -8.17 -6.43
C ARG A 21 -13.15 -8.48 -7.35
N THR A 22 -13.44 -8.90 -8.58
CA THR A 22 -12.41 -9.20 -9.61
C THR A 22 -12.36 -8.14 -10.72
N SER A 23 -13.31 -7.21 -10.73
CA SER A 23 -13.37 -6.10 -11.70
C SER A 23 -13.96 -4.84 -11.07
N LEU A 24 -13.72 -3.70 -11.72
CA LEU A 24 -14.39 -2.44 -11.41
C LEU A 24 -15.70 -2.32 -12.22
N PRO A 25 -16.68 -1.52 -11.78
CA PRO A 25 -17.94 -1.34 -12.49
C PRO A 25 -17.81 -0.74 -13.90
N SER A 26 -16.70 -0.06 -14.18
CA SER A 26 -16.43 0.58 -15.47
C SER A 26 -14.95 0.45 -15.83
N PRO A 27 -14.61 0.32 -17.13
CA PRO A 27 -13.22 0.44 -17.59
C PRO A 27 -12.69 1.86 -17.37
N MET A 28 -11.36 1.99 -17.29
CA MET A 28 -10.68 3.28 -17.26
C MET A 28 -10.76 3.96 -18.63
N PHE A 29 -10.93 5.28 -18.66
CA PHE A 29 -10.88 6.08 -19.88
C PHE A 29 -9.50 5.99 -20.56
N SER A 30 -9.47 6.12 -21.89
CA SER A 30 -8.21 6.15 -22.65
C SER A 30 -7.42 7.42 -22.31
N ARG A 31 -6.22 7.26 -21.76
CA ARG A 31 -5.32 8.39 -21.42
C ARG A 31 -4.79 9.14 -22.66
N ASN A 32 -4.89 8.53 -23.84
CA ASN A 32 -4.48 9.17 -25.11
C ASN A 32 -5.40 10.32 -25.50
N ASP A 33 -6.58 10.41 -24.88
CA ASP A 33 -7.57 11.45 -25.19
C ASP A 33 -7.22 12.79 -24.50
N PHE A 34 -6.26 12.79 -23.55
CA PHE A 34 -5.84 13.98 -22.80
C PHE A 34 -4.31 14.14 -22.78
N SER A 35 -3.82 15.23 -23.38
CA SER A 35 -2.40 15.56 -23.35
C SER A 35 -1.98 16.07 -21.96
N ILE A 36 -1.20 15.27 -21.23
CA ILE A 36 -0.54 15.68 -19.97
C ILE A 36 0.26 16.98 -20.18
N TRP A 37 0.88 17.13 -21.36
CA TRP A 37 1.66 18.32 -21.72
C TRP A 37 0.81 19.60 -21.82
N SER A 38 -0.44 19.52 -22.28
CA SER A 38 -1.28 20.72 -22.40
C SER A 38 -1.69 21.28 -21.03
N SER A 39 -1.80 20.40 -20.02
CA SER A 39 -2.04 20.79 -18.63
C SER A 39 -0.75 21.26 -17.95
N LEU A 40 0.36 20.51 -18.10
CA LEU A 40 1.67 20.88 -17.54
C LEU A 40 2.24 22.17 -18.14
N ARG A 41 1.99 22.48 -19.42
CA ARG A 41 2.41 23.75 -20.04
C ARG A 41 1.78 24.96 -19.37
N LYS A 42 0.54 24.85 -18.89
CA LYS A 42 -0.14 25.91 -18.12
C LYS A 42 0.44 26.09 -16.72
N CYS A 43 1.27 25.16 -16.29
CA CYS A 43 1.84 25.07 -14.94
C CYS A 43 3.31 25.49 -14.86
N ILE A 44 3.94 25.82 -16.00
CA ILE A 44 5.34 26.24 -16.05
C ILE A 44 5.47 27.60 -15.36
N GLY A 45 6.17 27.63 -14.22
CA GLY A 45 6.42 28.84 -13.42
C GLY A 45 5.64 28.92 -12.09
N MET A 46 4.76 27.97 -11.80
CA MET A 46 4.02 27.87 -10.53
C MET A 46 4.54 26.72 -9.67
N GLU A 47 4.41 26.83 -8.35
CA GLU A 47 4.62 25.68 -7.46
C GLU A 47 3.62 24.57 -7.79
N LEU A 48 4.14 23.38 -8.13
CA LEU A 48 3.36 22.18 -8.52
C LEU A 48 2.32 21.74 -7.45
N SER A 49 2.49 22.19 -6.20
CA SER A 49 1.60 21.95 -5.06
C SER A 49 0.26 22.69 -5.16
N THR A 50 0.20 23.82 -5.89
CA THR A 50 -1.00 24.69 -5.99
C THR A 50 -1.91 24.35 -7.17
N ILE A 51 -1.51 23.39 -8.01
CA ILE A 51 -2.22 23.04 -9.24
C ILE A 51 -3.11 21.83 -8.99
N THR A 52 -4.43 22.01 -9.10
CA THR A 52 -5.40 20.93 -9.04
C THR A 52 -5.29 20.08 -10.30
N MET A 53 -4.62 18.93 -10.19
CA MET A 53 -4.54 17.96 -11.28
C MET A 53 -5.96 17.47 -11.64
N PRO A 54 -6.34 17.45 -12.92
CA PRO A 54 -7.63 16.87 -13.33
C PRO A 54 -7.76 15.44 -12.84
N VAL A 55 -8.92 15.11 -12.25
CA VAL A 55 -9.19 13.80 -11.64
C VAL A 55 -8.99 12.63 -12.60
N ILE A 56 -9.05 12.90 -13.91
CA ILE A 56 -8.87 11.95 -15.02
C ILE A 56 -7.46 11.34 -15.02
N PHE A 57 -6.47 12.03 -14.45
CA PHE A 57 -5.11 11.50 -14.29
C PHE A 57 -4.93 10.61 -13.07
N ASN A 58 -5.91 10.64 -12.15
CA ASN A 58 -5.87 9.81 -10.97
C ASN A 58 -6.29 8.38 -11.29
N GLU A 59 -5.71 7.45 -10.55
CA GLU A 59 -6.30 6.12 -10.41
C GLU A 59 -7.29 6.11 -9.24
N PRO A 60 -8.28 5.21 -9.22
CA PRO A 60 -9.32 5.17 -8.19
C PRO A 60 -8.83 4.55 -6.87
N LEU A 61 -7.66 4.97 -6.39
CA LEU A 61 -7.06 4.54 -5.13
C LEU A 61 -6.45 5.74 -4.39
N SER A 62 -6.67 5.78 -3.08
CA SER A 62 -5.94 6.67 -2.17
C SER A 62 -4.49 6.25 -2.08
N PHE A 63 -3.58 7.18 -1.77
CA PHE A 63 -2.18 6.83 -1.55
C PHE A 63 -2.02 5.86 -0.37
N LEU A 64 -2.89 5.90 0.64
CA LEU A 64 -2.90 4.92 1.74
C LEU A 64 -3.17 3.49 1.24
N GLN A 65 -4.07 3.36 0.27
CA GLN A 65 -4.36 2.08 -0.38
C GLN A 65 -3.17 1.62 -1.24
N ARG A 66 -2.50 2.54 -1.93
CA ARG A 66 -1.27 2.24 -2.69
C ARG A 66 -0.16 1.69 -1.79
N LEU A 67 0.02 2.25 -0.59
CA LEU A 67 1.01 1.77 0.39
C LEU A 67 0.70 0.36 0.88
N THR A 68 -0.58 0.03 1.01
CA THR A 68 -1.02 -1.30 1.46
C THR A 68 -0.60 -2.41 0.50
N GLU A 69 -0.36 -2.09 -0.77
CA GLU A 69 0.11 -3.06 -1.77
C GLU A 69 1.52 -3.60 -1.48
N PHE A 70 2.29 -2.98 -0.59
CA PHE A 70 3.53 -3.56 -0.08
C PHE A 70 3.30 -4.96 0.51
N MET A 71 2.10 -5.21 1.02
CA MET A 71 1.71 -6.49 1.63
C MET A 71 1.10 -7.48 0.64
N GLU A 72 1.13 -7.24 -0.68
CA GLU A 72 0.63 -8.19 -1.68
C GLU A 72 1.31 -9.57 -1.54
N HIS A 73 2.60 -9.57 -1.24
CA HIS A 73 3.41 -10.78 -1.09
C HIS A 73 3.78 -11.05 0.38
N ALA A 74 2.87 -10.79 1.32
CA ALA A 74 3.06 -10.98 2.77
C ALA A 74 3.55 -12.39 3.15
N TYR A 75 3.24 -13.41 2.34
CA TYR A 75 3.75 -14.79 2.53
C TYR A 75 5.28 -14.89 2.56
N LEU A 76 6.00 -13.94 1.94
CA LEU A 76 7.47 -13.90 2.00
C LEU A 76 7.96 -13.56 3.42
N THR A 77 7.24 -12.69 4.12
CA THR A 77 7.55 -12.31 5.51
C THR A 77 7.24 -13.46 6.46
N HIS A 78 6.10 -14.13 6.29
CA HIS A 78 5.77 -15.37 7.01
C HIS A 78 6.80 -16.47 6.77
N LYS A 79 7.31 -16.58 5.54
CA LYS A 79 8.35 -17.54 5.23
C LYS A 79 9.67 -17.15 5.89
N ALA A 80 10.02 -15.87 5.91
CA ALA A 80 11.23 -15.38 6.56
C ALA A 80 11.26 -15.68 8.06
N SER A 81 10.13 -15.56 8.78
CA SER A 81 10.04 -15.87 10.22
C SER A 81 10.19 -17.36 10.52
N SER A 82 9.88 -18.25 9.57
CA SER A 82 10.00 -19.70 9.77
C SER A 82 11.44 -20.26 9.74
N PHE A 83 12.42 -19.48 9.28
CA PHE A 83 13.82 -19.94 9.16
C PHE A 83 14.66 -19.53 10.36
N ALA A 84 15.45 -20.46 10.87
CA ALA A 84 16.40 -20.20 11.96
C ALA A 84 17.67 -19.47 11.47
N ASP A 85 18.18 -19.81 10.28
CA ASP A 85 19.39 -19.20 9.73
C ASP A 85 19.15 -17.72 9.35
N PRO A 86 19.86 -16.76 9.98
CA PRO A 86 19.74 -15.35 9.64
C PRO A 86 19.99 -15.01 8.18
N VAL A 87 20.84 -15.77 7.48
CA VAL A 87 21.14 -15.53 6.06
C VAL A 87 19.94 -15.91 5.19
N GLU A 88 19.32 -17.06 5.44
CA GLU A 88 18.08 -17.47 4.78
C GLU A 88 16.94 -16.48 5.07
N ARG A 89 16.78 -16.03 6.33
CA ARG A 89 15.79 -14.99 6.65
C ARG A 89 16.01 -13.73 5.82
N MET A 90 17.26 -13.28 5.71
CA MET A 90 17.61 -12.07 4.94
C MET A 90 17.29 -12.22 3.45
N GLN A 91 17.46 -13.41 2.86
CA GLN A 91 17.09 -13.67 1.47
C GLN A 91 15.58 -13.46 1.25
N TRP A 92 14.74 -13.95 2.16
CA TRP A 92 13.29 -13.76 2.10
C TRP A 92 12.86 -12.31 2.35
N VAL A 93 13.52 -11.62 3.29
CA VAL A 93 13.30 -10.18 3.53
C VAL A 93 13.68 -9.34 2.29
N ALA A 94 14.78 -9.67 1.61
CA ALA A 94 15.19 -9.01 0.38
C ALA A 94 14.19 -9.26 -0.76
N ALA A 95 13.70 -10.50 -0.91
CA ALA A 95 12.64 -10.84 -1.85
C ALA A 95 11.35 -10.04 -1.57
N PHE A 96 10.97 -9.93 -0.29
CA PHE A 96 9.83 -9.13 0.14
C PHE A 96 9.99 -7.66 -0.25
N ALA A 97 11.16 -7.06 0.05
CA ALA A 97 11.44 -5.67 -0.28
C ALA A 97 11.33 -5.36 -1.79
N VAL A 98 11.79 -6.27 -2.65
CA VAL A 98 11.65 -6.13 -4.11
C VAL A 98 10.19 -6.34 -4.55
N SER A 99 9.50 -7.32 -3.97
CA SER A 99 8.11 -7.62 -4.32
C SER A 99 7.14 -6.48 -3.98
N ALA A 100 7.41 -5.73 -2.90
CA ALA A 100 6.58 -4.61 -2.44
C ALA A 100 6.45 -3.51 -3.49
N VAL A 101 7.43 -3.35 -4.38
CA VAL A 101 7.42 -2.32 -5.45
C VAL A 101 7.09 -2.88 -6.83
N ALA A 102 6.75 -4.17 -6.94
CA ALA A 102 6.47 -4.82 -8.24
C ALA A 102 5.17 -4.31 -8.90
N SER A 103 4.16 -3.95 -8.09
CA SER A 103 2.84 -3.51 -8.56
C SER A 103 2.83 -2.15 -9.28
N GLN A 104 3.97 -1.45 -9.31
CA GLN A 104 4.09 -0.11 -9.90
C GLN A 104 4.16 -0.13 -11.44
N CYS A 105 4.50 -1.28 -12.03
CA CYS A 105 4.62 -1.41 -13.48
C CYS A 105 3.30 -1.05 -14.19
N LYS A 106 3.37 -0.24 -15.24
CA LYS A 106 2.23 0.25 -16.05
C LYS A 106 1.22 1.15 -15.29
N ARG A 107 1.43 1.48 -14.02
CA ARG A 107 0.56 2.40 -13.26
C ARG A 107 1.06 3.83 -13.34
N THR A 108 0.68 4.50 -14.43
CA THR A 108 0.98 5.91 -14.66
C THR A 108 0.00 6.87 -13.94
N GLY A 109 -1.01 6.33 -13.24
CA GLY A 109 -2.00 7.12 -12.51
C GLY A 109 -1.48 7.63 -11.19
N LYS A 110 -1.75 8.90 -10.89
CA LYS A 110 -1.48 9.47 -9.57
C LYS A 110 -2.54 8.93 -8.59
N PRO A 111 -2.16 8.35 -7.45
CA PRO A 111 -3.15 8.04 -6.42
C PRO A 111 -3.75 9.35 -5.88
N PHE A 112 -4.96 9.27 -5.33
CA PHE A 112 -5.56 10.39 -4.63
C PHE A 112 -4.69 10.79 -3.44
N ASN A 113 -4.47 12.10 -3.29
CA ASN A 113 -3.78 12.63 -2.12
C ASN A 113 -4.72 12.48 -0.91
N PRO A 114 -4.33 11.71 0.12
CA PRO A 114 -5.21 11.50 1.26
C PRO A 114 -5.47 12.82 2.01
N LEU A 115 -6.65 12.95 2.59
CA LEU A 115 -6.94 14.03 3.51
C LEU A 115 -6.15 13.85 4.81
N LEU A 116 -5.85 14.94 5.52
CA LEU A 116 -5.22 14.84 6.85
C LEU A 116 -6.14 14.05 7.80
N GLY A 117 -5.60 13.01 8.45
CA GLY A 117 -6.36 12.09 9.31
C GLY A 117 -7.22 11.09 8.54
N GLU A 118 -7.13 11.03 7.21
CA GLU A 118 -7.70 9.91 6.44
C GLU A 118 -7.03 8.61 6.88
N ASN A 119 -7.85 7.57 7.06
CA ASN A 119 -7.41 6.25 7.47
C ASN A 119 -7.80 5.21 6.44
N TYR A 120 -6.98 4.17 6.32
CA TYR A 120 -7.30 2.97 5.56
C TYR A 120 -6.84 1.73 6.29
N GLU A 121 -7.75 0.76 6.44
CA GLU A 121 -7.50 -0.54 7.05
C GLU A 121 -7.69 -1.67 6.04
N LEU A 122 -6.87 -2.71 6.16
CA LEU A 122 -7.02 -3.94 5.39
C LEU A 122 -6.73 -5.15 6.29
N VAL A 123 -7.70 -6.05 6.39
CA VAL A 123 -7.52 -7.37 7.00
C VAL A 123 -7.60 -8.42 5.90
N ARG A 124 -6.58 -9.27 5.81
CA ARG A 124 -6.50 -10.39 4.86
C ARG A 124 -6.22 -11.67 5.63
N ASP A 125 -7.28 -12.30 6.13
CA ASP A 125 -7.21 -13.58 6.83
C ASP A 125 -6.57 -14.66 5.94
N ASP A 126 -6.84 -14.60 4.63
CA ASP A 126 -6.27 -15.49 3.62
C ASP A 126 -4.76 -15.31 3.40
N LEU A 127 -4.22 -14.11 3.69
CA LEU A 127 -2.79 -13.81 3.62
C LEU A 127 -2.13 -13.69 5.00
N GLY A 128 -2.89 -13.84 6.10
CA GLY A 128 -2.36 -13.86 7.46
C GLY A 128 -1.90 -12.51 8.01
N PHE A 129 -2.44 -11.37 7.55
CA PHE A 129 -2.06 -10.05 8.10
C PHE A 129 -3.22 -9.08 8.26
N ARG A 130 -3.01 -8.09 9.14
CA ARG A 130 -3.82 -6.87 9.25
C ARG A 130 -2.94 -5.64 9.10
N LEU A 131 -3.45 -4.59 8.47
CA LEU A 131 -2.75 -3.33 8.25
C LEU A 131 -3.67 -2.15 8.57
N ILE A 132 -3.12 -1.14 9.23
CA ILE A 132 -3.71 0.19 9.39
C ILE A 132 -2.75 1.23 8.81
N SER A 133 -3.31 2.26 8.19
CA SER A 133 -2.55 3.39 7.65
C SER A 133 -3.31 4.69 7.86
N GLU A 134 -2.56 5.76 8.08
CA GLU A 134 -3.07 7.10 8.36
C GLU A 134 -2.25 8.16 7.63
N GLN A 135 -2.93 9.19 7.13
CA GLN A 135 -2.27 10.41 6.68
C GLN A 135 -1.98 11.32 7.88
N VAL A 136 -0.77 11.20 8.44
CA VAL A 136 -0.36 11.88 9.68
C VAL A 136 0.11 13.32 9.48
N SER A 137 0.41 13.72 8.24
CA SER A 137 0.77 15.11 7.91
C SER A 137 0.37 15.46 6.49
N HIS A 138 0.07 16.73 6.24
CA HIS A 138 -0.25 17.27 4.91
C HIS A 138 0.86 18.19 4.36
N HIS A 139 1.68 18.78 5.24
CA HIS A 139 2.78 19.67 4.87
C HIS A 139 4.04 19.35 5.71
N PRO A 140 4.92 18.44 5.26
CA PRO A 140 4.82 17.65 4.02
C PRO A 140 3.80 16.51 4.11
N PRO A 141 3.29 15.98 2.97
CA PRO A 141 2.37 14.85 2.98
C PRO A 141 3.09 13.58 3.44
N ILE A 142 2.81 13.14 4.67
CA ILE A 142 3.38 11.92 5.26
C ILE A 142 2.24 10.94 5.54
N SER A 143 2.40 9.73 5.03
CA SER A 143 1.51 8.61 5.33
C SER A 143 2.26 7.59 6.17
N ALA A 144 1.70 7.23 7.32
CA ALA A 144 2.21 6.16 8.18
C ALA A 144 1.42 4.88 7.93
N PHE A 145 2.07 3.74 8.08
CA PHE A 145 1.42 2.43 8.02
C PHE A 145 2.02 1.48 9.06
N HIS A 146 1.19 0.56 9.53
CA HIS A 146 1.56 -0.48 10.48
C HIS A 146 0.82 -1.77 10.13
N ALA A 147 1.57 -2.83 9.89
CA ALA A 147 1.06 -4.15 9.54
C ALA A 147 1.57 -5.21 10.52
N GLU A 148 0.71 -6.16 10.85
CA GLU A 148 0.99 -7.22 11.80
C GLU A 148 0.55 -8.57 11.22
N GLY A 149 1.40 -9.58 11.37
CA GLY A 149 1.01 -10.97 11.11
C GLY A 149 -0.01 -11.42 12.15
N VAL A 150 -1.07 -12.11 11.72
CA VAL A 150 -2.16 -12.59 12.59
C VAL A 150 -1.64 -13.55 13.68
N ASN A 151 -0.55 -14.26 13.38
CA ASN A 151 0.11 -15.18 14.30
C ASN A 151 1.21 -14.51 15.14
N ASN A 152 1.31 -13.18 15.13
CA ASN A 152 2.37 -12.40 15.76
C ASN A 152 3.77 -12.84 15.32
N ASP A 153 3.95 -13.23 14.07
CA ASP A 153 5.23 -13.71 13.54
C ASP A 153 6.05 -12.60 12.86
N PHE A 154 5.40 -11.50 12.47
CA PHE A 154 6.07 -10.30 12.00
C PHE A 154 5.32 -9.01 12.33
N ILE A 155 6.07 -7.90 12.33
CA ILE A 155 5.54 -6.53 12.30
C ILE A 155 6.25 -5.77 11.18
N PHE A 156 5.50 -5.15 10.28
CA PHE A 156 6.02 -4.31 9.21
C PHE A 156 5.40 -2.92 9.27
N HIS A 157 6.21 -1.90 9.52
CA HIS A 157 5.72 -0.53 9.66
C HIS A 157 6.68 0.48 9.06
N GLY A 158 6.19 1.70 8.89
CA GLY A 158 7.00 2.78 8.36
C GLY A 158 6.18 4.02 8.08
N SER A 159 6.85 5.01 7.51
CA SER A 159 6.20 6.19 6.95
C SER A 159 6.82 6.55 5.63
N ILE A 160 6.01 7.12 4.73
CA ILE A 160 6.46 7.56 3.41
C ILE A 160 6.02 9.00 3.16
N TYR A 161 6.99 9.79 2.74
CA TYR A 161 6.83 11.12 2.15
C TYR A 161 7.27 11.06 0.68
N PRO A 162 6.33 11.05 -0.28
CA PRO A 162 6.66 11.02 -1.70
C PRO A 162 7.08 12.43 -2.17
N LYS A 163 8.39 12.68 -2.27
CA LYS A 163 8.92 13.95 -2.78
C LYS A 163 9.00 13.91 -4.30
N LEU A 164 8.22 14.76 -4.97
CA LEU A 164 8.23 14.87 -6.44
C LEU A 164 9.25 15.91 -6.91
N LYS A 165 10.05 15.57 -7.92
CA LYS A 165 10.93 16.51 -8.66
C LYS A 165 10.65 16.42 -10.15
N PHE A 166 10.54 17.56 -10.81
CA PHE A 166 10.34 17.64 -12.25
C PHE A 166 11.66 17.96 -12.95
N TRP A 167 12.07 17.10 -13.88
CA TRP A 167 13.31 17.21 -14.65
C TRP A 167 13.05 17.58 -16.11
N GLY A 168 12.00 18.35 -16.39
CA GLY A 168 11.64 18.80 -17.74
C GLY A 168 10.87 17.78 -18.57
N LYS A 169 11.45 16.59 -18.82
CA LYS A 169 10.79 15.50 -19.56
C LYS A 169 10.40 14.31 -18.69
N SER A 170 10.84 14.30 -17.43
CA SER A 170 10.62 13.21 -16.48
C SER A 170 10.16 13.76 -15.14
N ILE A 171 9.40 12.95 -14.41
CA ILE A 171 9.03 13.18 -13.02
C ILE A 171 9.74 12.11 -12.19
N GLU A 172 10.50 12.54 -11.20
CA GLU A 172 11.11 11.67 -10.20
C GLU A 172 10.24 11.71 -8.94
N ALA A 173 9.86 10.55 -8.43
CA ALA A 173 9.20 10.40 -7.15
C ALA A 173 10.16 9.69 -6.19
N GLU A 174 10.67 10.43 -5.21
CA GLU A 174 11.58 9.92 -4.18
C GLU A 174 10.75 9.58 -2.93
N PRO A 175 10.52 8.29 -2.61
CA PRO A 175 9.80 7.88 -1.41
C PRO A 175 10.71 8.04 -0.20
N LYS A 176 10.61 9.17 0.49
CA LYS A 176 11.40 9.42 1.70
C LYS A 176 10.75 8.76 2.91
N GLY A 177 11.53 7.99 3.65
CA GLY A 177 11.10 7.39 4.90
C GLY A 177 11.78 6.06 5.13
N THR A 178 11.61 5.53 6.33
CA THR A 178 12.16 4.25 6.73
C THR A 178 11.02 3.24 6.86
N THR A 179 11.23 2.08 6.25
CA THR A 179 10.41 0.89 6.47
C THR A 179 11.17 -0.04 7.40
N THR A 180 10.48 -0.64 8.36
CA THR A 180 11.06 -1.50 9.38
C THR A 180 10.25 -2.79 9.42
N SER A 181 10.96 -3.92 9.36
CA SER A 181 10.38 -5.25 9.46
C SER A 181 11.02 -5.97 10.65
N PHE A 182 10.17 -6.39 11.60
CA PHE A 182 10.53 -7.24 12.73
C PHE A 182 10.00 -8.64 12.47
N LEU A 183 10.86 -9.64 12.65
CA LEU A 183 10.51 -11.06 12.57
C LEU A 183 10.68 -11.65 13.98
N ASN A 184 9.67 -12.38 14.45
CA ASN A 184 9.66 -13.03 15.77
C ASN A 184 10.14 -14.49 15.71
#